data_AF-A0A924ZPL4-F1
#
_entry.id   AF-A0A924ZPL4-F1
#
_cell.length_a   1.000
_cell.length_b   1.000
_cell.length_c   1.000
_cell.angle_alpha   90.00
_cell.angle_beta   90.00
_cell.angle_gamma   90.00
#
_symmetry.space_group_name_H-M   'P 1'
#
loop_
_entity.id
_entity.type
_entity.pdbx_description
1 polymer ?
#
loop_
_entity_poly.entity_id
_entity_poly.type
_entity_poly.pdbx_seq_one_letter_code
_entity_poly.pdbx_strand_id
1 'polypeptide(L)' 'PKHRSIISDLILKGIIDSYAISAEAGRGWIIMNAKDKTAIHTQLERSPLYKYFELEIDQLMIYDSQMYRFPKMVLN' A
#
# COMPACT_ATOMS: atom_id res chain seq x y z
N PRO A 1 -1.31 -15.58 -1.51
CA PRO A 1 -0.43 -15.31 -2.69
C PRO A 1 -0.86 -14.12 -3.56
N LYS A 2 -2.09 -14.11 -4.09
CA LYS A 2 -2.58 -13.06 -5.01
C LYS A 2 -2.60 -11.65 -4.40
N HIS A 3 -3.07 -11.51 -3.16
CA HIS A 3 -3.02 -10.23 -2.44
C HIS A 3 -1.60 -9.67 -2.35
N ARG A 4 -0.64 -10.48 -1.88
CA ARG A 4 0.78 -10.09 -1.77
C ARG A 4 1.35 -9.61 -3.10
N SER A 5 1.04 -10.29 -4.21
CA SER A 5 1.51 -9.89 -5.55
C SER A 5 0.97 -8.51 -5.96
N ILE A 6 -0.28 -8.19 -5.66
CA ILE A 6 -0.86 -6.87 -5.94
C ILE A 6 -0.18 -5.78 -5.12
N ILE A 7 0.00 -6.02 -3.81
CA ILE A 7 0.71 -5.06 -2.94
C ILE A 7 2.13 -4.83 -3.44
N SER A 8 2.85 -5.89 -3.82
CA SER A 8 4.21 -5.76 -4.39
C SER A 8 4.22 -4.96 -5.71
N ASP A 9 3.27 -5.18 -6.61
CA ASP A 9 3.11 -4.39 -7.86
C ASP A 9 2.89 -2.90 -7.56
N LEU A 10 2.04 -2.58 -6.58
CA LEU A 10 1.74 -1.20 -6.18
C LEU A 10 2.95 -0.52 -5.50
N ILE A 11 3.73 -1.25 -4.70
CA ILE A 11 4.99 -0.76 -4.13
C ILE A 11 6.00 -0.47 -5.24
N LEU A 12 6.16 -1.39 -6.20
CA LEU A 12 7.11 -1.22 -7.31
C LEU A 12 6.77 -0.01 -8.19
N LYS A 13 5.48 0.30 -8.32
CA LYS A 13 4.95 1.46 -9.04
C LYS A 13 4.99 2.76 -8.23
N GLY A 14 5.37 2.72 -6.95
CA GLY A 14 5.38 3.89 -6.06
C GLY A 14 3.99 4.38 -5.65
N ILE A 15 2.96 3.55 -5.85
CA ILE A 15 1.59 3.85 -5.41
C ILE A 15 1.43 3.56 -3.92
N ILE A 16 2.09 2.51 -3.41
CA ILE A 16 2.22 2.24 -1.98
C ILE A 16 3.64 2.60 -1.56
N ASP A 17 3.78 3.52 -0.60
CA ASP A 17 5.08 3.87 -0.01
C ASP A 17 5.45 2.95 1.15
N SER A 18 4.47 2.59 1.98
CA SER A 18 4.67 1.62 3.07
C SER A 18 3.43 0.76 3.28
N TYR A 19 3.66 -0.47 3.73
CA TYR A 19 2.63 -1.45 4.00
C TYR A 19 3.04 -2.31 5.20
N ALA A 20 2.17 -2.39 6.20
CA ALA A 20 2.36 -3.19 7.40
C ALA A 20 1.07 -3.92 7.77
N ILE A 21 1.21 -5.12 8.31
CA ILE A 21 0.10 -5.95 8.79
C ILE A 21 0.45 -6.46 10.18
N SER A 22 -0.48 -6.33 11.12
CA SER A 22 -0.36 -6.95 12.44
C SER A 22 -0.45 -8.46 12.33
N ALA A 23 0.44 -9.17 13.03
CA ALA A 23 0.38 -10.62 13.14
C ALA A 23 -0.81 -11.12 14.00
N GLU A 24 -1.35 -10.25 14.87
CA GLU A 24 -2.30 -10.66 15.91
C GLU A 24 -3.70 -10.05 15.74
N ALA A 25 -3.80 -8.82 15.24
CA ALA A 25 -5.04 -8.03 15.30
C ALA A 25 -5.81 -7.90 13.98
N GLY A 26 -5.38 -8.56 12.89
CA GLY A 26 -6.00 -8.44 11.56
C GLY A 26 -5.98 -7.01 10.97
N ARG A 27 -5.32 -6.07 11.64
CA ARG A 27 -5.19 -4.66 11.24
C ARG A 27 -3.98 -4.47 10.35
N GLY A 28 -4.11 -3.58 9.38
CA GLY A 28 -3.01 -3.14 8.53
C GLY A 28 -2.92 -1.63 8.46
N TRP A 29 -1.75 -1.16 8.02
CA TRP A 29 -1.48 0.23 7.72
C TRP A 29 -0.84 0.32 6.35
N ILE A 30 -1.31 1.28 5.56
CA ILE A 30 -0.80 1.53 4.22
C ILE A 30 -0.66 3.03 4.03
N ILE A 31 0.50 3.46 3.55
CA ILE A 31 0.68 4.83 3.05
C ILE A 31 0.65 4.76 1.53
N MET A 32 -0.28 5.51 0.92
CA MET A 32 -0.54 5.45 -0.51
C MET A 32 -0.52 6.84 -1.15
N ASN A 33 0.08 6.91 -2.34
CA ASN A 33 -0.03 8.06 -3.23
C ASN A 33 -1.24 7.88 -4.15
N ALA A 34 -2.25 8.72 -3.99
CA ALA A 34 -3.48 8.68 -4.78
C ALA A 34 -4.07 10.07 -4.96
N LYS A 35 -4.84 10.26 -6.03
CA LYS A 35 -5.51 11.54 -6.34
C LYS A 35 -6.61 11.87 -5.33
N ASP A 36 -7.35 10.85 -4.91
CA ASP A 36 -8.51 10.95 -4.02
C ASP A 36 -8.78 9.59 -3.34
N LYS A 37 -9.73 9.57 -2.41
CA LYS A 37 -10.12 8.34 -1.69
C LYS A 37 -10.69 7.28 -2.64
N THR A 38 -11.40 7.67 -3.69
CA THR A 38 -11.96 6.74 -4.68
C THR A 38 -10.86 6.00 -5.43
N ALA A 39 -9.76 6.68 -5.80
CA ALA A 39 -8.61 6.05 -6.42
C ALA A 39 -7.95 5.00 -5.50
N ILE A 40 -7.94 5.22 -4.17
CA ILE A 40 -7.47 4.23 -3.18
C ILE A 40 -8.35 2.98 -3.24
N HIS A 41 -9.68 3.14 -3.20
CA HIS A 41 -10.62 2.03 -3.32
C HIS A 41 -10.39 1.22 -4.60
N THR A 42 -10.32 1.88 -5.76
CA THR A 42 -10.08 1.22 -7.06
C THR A 42 -8.79 0.39 -7.07
N GLN A 43 -7.71 0.86 -6.44
CA GLN A 43 -6.47 0.08 -6.36
C GLN A 43 -6.60 -1.11 -5.42
N LEU A 44 -7.24 -0.93 -4.27
CA LEU A 44 -7.41 -1.98 -3.26
C LEU A 44 -8.44 -3.03 -3.69
N GLU A 45 -9.45 -2.68 -4.49
CA GLU A 45 -10.47 -3.59 -5.05
C GLU A 45 -9.89 -4.75 -5.85
N ARG A 46 -8.70 -4.57 -6.42
CA ARG A 46 -7.97 -5.65 -7.12
C ARG A 46 -7.61 -6.79 -6.17
N SER A 47 -7.49 -6.51 -4.88
CA SER A 47 -7.21 -7.49 -3.84
C SER A 47 -8.38 -8.46 -3.66
N PRO A 48 -8.14 -9.79 -3.63
CA PRO A 48 -9.19 -10.75 -3.29
C PRO A 48 -9.70 -10.59 -1.85
N LEU A 49 -8.97 -9.85 -1.00
CA LEU A 49 -9.33 -9.58 0.39
C LEU A 49 -10.17 -8.31 0.56
N TYR A 50 -10.37 -7.52 -0.49
CA TYR A 50 -10.99 -6.19 -0.38
C TYR A 50 -12.37 -6.21 0.30
N LYS A 51 -13.20 -7.22 -0.01
CA LYS A 51 -14.53 -7.38 0.61
C LYS A 51 -14.51 -7.63 2.12
N TYR A 52 -13.34 -7.89 2.71
CA TYR A 52 -13.15 -8.08 4.14
C TYR A 52 -12.48 -6.87 4.80
N PHE A 53 -12.18 -5.81 4.04
CA PHE A 53 -11.53 -4.62 4.58
C PHE A 53 -12.57 -3.67 5.17
N GLU A 54 -12.32 -3.27 6.40
CA GLU A 54 -12.91 -2.08 7.00
C GLU A 54 -11.87 -0.97 6.86
N LEU A 55 -12.12 -0.01 5.98
CA LEU A 55 -11.14 1.02 5.60
C LEU A 55 -11.43 2.34 6.31
N GLU A 56 -10.44 2.83 7.06
CA GLU A 56 -10.34 4.21 7.52
C GLU A 56 -9.29 4.91 6.67
N ILE A 57 -9.68 5.98 5.96
CA ILE A 57 -8.80 6.66 5.01
C ILE A 57 -8.76 8.15 5.35
N ASP A 58 -7.58 8.60 5.79
CA ASP A 58 -7.31 9.99 6.12
C ASP A 58 -6.24 10.56 5.19
N GLN A 59 -6.43 11.83 4.80
CA GLN A 59 -5.45 12.54 4.01
C GLN A 59 -4.35 13.05 4.93
N LEU A 60 -3.10 12.73 4.58
CA LEU A 60 -1.93 13.25 5.27
C LEU A 60 -1.49 14.56 4.61
N MET A 61 -1.35 15.63 5.39
CA MET A 61 -0.80 16.90 4.93
C MET A 61 0.72 16.89 4.88
N ILE A 62 1.34 16.27 5.88
CA ILE A 62 2.79 16.12 5.99
C ILE A 62 3.05 14.65 6.28
N TYR A 63 3.86 14.04 5.43
CA TYR A 63 4.37 12.69 5.61
C TYR A 63 5.87 12.73 5.39
N ASP A 64 6.63 12.71 6.50
CA ASP A 64 8.08 12.58 6.48
C ASP A 64 8.44 11.14 6.84
N SER A 65 9.06 10.43 5.91
CA SER A 65 9.42 9.03 6.09
C SER A 65 10.91 8.85 5.80
N GLN A 66 11.56 8.05 6.64
CA GLN A 66 12.91 7.57 6.36
C GLN A 66 12.82 6.68 5.12
N MET A 67 13.22 7.20 3.96
CA MET A 67 13.16 6.45 2.71
C MET A 67 14.16 5.30 2.73
N TYR A 68 13.74 4.13 3.23
CA TYR A 68 14.49 2.88 3.11
C TYR A 68 14.41 2.37 1.67
N ARG A 69 15.14 3.00 0.75
CA ARG A 69 15.38 2.42 -0.57
C ARG A 69 16.83 1.95 -0.61
N PHE A 70 17.02 0.64 -0.42
CA PHE A 70 18.14 -0.02 -1.09
C PHE A 70 18.03 0.32 -2.59
N PRO A 71 19.12 0.75 -3.24
CA PRO A 71 19.08 1.06 -4.67
C PRO A 71 18.56 -0.16 -5.44
N LYS A 72 17.70 0.09 -6.44
CA LYS A 72 17.37 -0.92 -7.45
C LYS A 72 18.70 -1.29 -8.13
N MET A 73 19.31 -2.41 -7.72
CA MET A 73 20.42 -2.98 -8.47
C MET A 73 19.87 -3.42 -9.82
N VAL A 74 20.08 -2.61 -10.84
CA VAL A 74 19.93 -3.03 -12.23
C VAL A 74 21.24 -3.75 -12.57
N LEU A 75 21.19 -5.08 -12.64
CA LEU A 75 22.26 -5.86 -13.26
C LEU A 75 22.01 -5.81 -14.76
N ASN A 76 22.90 -5.12 -15.48
CA ASN A 76 22.97 -5.12 -16.93
C ASN A 76 23.67 -6.39 -17.40
#